data_AF-A0A4Q1D6U2-F1
#
_entry.id   AF-A0A4Q1D6U2-F1
#
_cell.length_a   1.000
_cell.length_b   1.000
_cell.length_c   1.000
_cell.angle_alpha   90.00
_cell.angle_beta   90.00
_cell.angle_gamma   90.00
#
_symmetry.space_group_name_H-M   'P 1'
#
loop_
_entity.id
_entity.type
_entity.pdbx_description
1 polymer ?
#
loop_
_entity_poly.entity_id
_entity_poly.type
_entity_poly.pdbx_seq_one_letter_code
_entity_poly.pdbx_strand_id
1 'polypeptide(L)' 'MTHNDHPSDSTPKMVVCPMCGEPFTCAMSTSCWCATRVVPESVRRSLAERYDTCVCSTCLDRLIAEAKGA' A
#
# COMPACT_ATOMS: atom_id res chain seq x y z
N MET A 1 28.05 0.36 26.19
CA MET A 1 28.34 1.33 25.11
C MET A 1 28.41 0.50 23.83
N THR A 2 27.52 0.57 22.85
CA THR A 2 26.43 1.52 22.52
C THR A 2 25.52 0.80 21.51
N HIS A 3 24.26 1.22 21.42
CA HIS A 3 23.20 0.68 20.56
C HIS A 3 23.53 0.62 19.06
N ASN A 4 22.68 -0.14 18.35
CA ASN A 4 22.29 -0.03 16.93
C ASN A 4 23.04 -0.89 15.91
N ASP A 5 22.36 -1.97 15.51
CA ASP A 5 21.99 -2.14 14.11
C ASP A 5 20.57 -2.74 14.08
N HIS A 6 19.54 -1.89 14.05
CA HIS A 6 18.27 -2.31 13.47
C HIS A 6 18.50 -2.24 11.97
N PRO A 7 18.61 -3.36 11.23
CA PRO A 7 18.53 -3.29 9.78
C PRO A 7 17.19 -2.64 9.47
N SER A 8 17.28 -1.37 9.09
CA SER A 8 16.15 -0.51 8.80
C SER A 8 15.47 -1.11 7.58
N ASP A 9 14.37 -1.81 7.87
CA ASP A 9 13.54 -2.62 6.97
C ASP A 9 12.86 -1.71 5.94
N SER A 10 13.64 -1.18 5.01
CA SER A 10 13.18 -0.39 3.86
C SER A 10 13.48 -1.12 2.56
N THR A 11 13.58 -2.44 2.60
CA THR A 11 13.73 -3.24 1.39
C THR A 11 12.35 -3.44 0.74
N PRO A 12 12.23 -3.21 -0.58
CA PRO A 12 10.99 -3.48 -1.28
C PRO A 12 10.62 -4.96 -1.13
N LYS A 13 9.46 -5.23 -0.53
CA LYS A 13 8.96 -6.59 -0.33
C LYS A 13 8.01 -6.96 -1.46
N MET A 14 8.20 -8.14 -2.04
CA MET A 14 7.16 -8.73 -2.89
C MET A 14 6.02 -9.22 -2.01
N VAL A 15 4.84 -8.68 -2.25
CA VAL A 15 3.59 -8.99 -1.55
C VAL A 15 2.52 -9.35 -2.57
N VAL A 16 1.59 -10.22 -2.19
CA VAL A 16 0.47 -10.60 -3.04
C VAL A 16 -0.71 -9.70 -2.72
N CYS A 17 -1.31 -9.09 -3.75
CA CYS A 17 -2.47 -8.22 -3.57
C CYS A 17 -3.66 -9.04 -3.05
N PRO A 18 -4.24 -8.71 -1.89
CA PRO A 18 -5.39 -9.46 -1.35
C PRO A 18 -6.69 -9.24 -2.16
N MET A 19 -6.73 -8.23 -3.05
CA MET A 19 -7.89 -7.95 -3.91
C MET A 19 -7.90 -8.78 -5.20
N CYS A 20 -6.75 -8.92 -5.88
CA CYS A 20 -6.67 -9.60 -7.18
C CYS A 20 -5.81 -10.86 -7.19
N GLY A 21 -4.99 -11.09 -6.15
CA GLY A 21 -4.07 -12.23 -6.09
C GLY A 21 -2.77 -12.06 -6.88
N GLU A 22 -2.52 -10.89 -7.47
CA GLU A 22 -1.29 -10.64 -8.22
C GLU A 22 -0.11 -10.24 -7.30
N PRO A 23 1.09 -10.76 -7.54
CA PRO A 23 2.29 -10.33 -6.84
C PRO A 23 2.70 -8.93 -7.29
N PHE A 24 3.04 -8.07 -6.34
CA PHE A 24 3.56 -6.73 -6.60
C PHE A 24 4.65 -6.35 -5.59
N THR A 25 5.45 -5.36 -5.94
CA THR A 25 6.50 -4.86 -5.06
C THR A 25 5.98 -3.70 -4.22
N CYS A 26 6.00 -3.86 -2.89
CA CYS A 26 5.71 -2.81 -1.94
C CYS A 26 7.01 -2.29 -1.32
N ALA A 27 7.33 -1.02 -1.55
CA ALA A 27 8.51 -0.38 -0.97
C ALA A 27 8.38 -0.11 0.55
N MET A 28 7.18 -0.30 1.13
CA MET A 28 6.84 -0.02 2.54
C MET A 28 7.39 1.31 3.07
N SER A 29 7.49 2.28 2.17
CA SER A 29 8.10 3.58 2.42
C SER A 29 7.23 4.67 1.82
N THR A 30 7.41 5.91 2.27
CA THR A 30 6.74 7.09 1.72
C THR A 30 7.18 7.38 0.28
N SER A 31 8.25 6.73 -0.19
CA SER A 31 8.67 6.72 -1.60
C SER A 31 7.92 5.71 -2.47
N CYS A 32 7.06 4.86 -1.89
CA CYS A 32 6.25 3.92 -2.65
C CYS A 32 5.27 4.68 -3.56
N TRP A 33 5.03 4.15 -4.76
CA TRP A 33 4.11 4.76 -5.73
C TRP A 33 2.72 5.02 -5.12
N CYS A 34 2.26 4.20 -4.16
CA CYS A 34 0.95 4.41 -3.51
C CYS A 34 0.93 5.65 -2.62
N ALA A 35 2.07 6.04 -2.05
CA ALA A 35 2.19 7.22 -1.20
C ALA A 35 2.17 8.53 -2.01
N THR A 36 2.49 8.48 -3.31
CA THR A 36 2.37 9.64 -4.21
C THR A 36 0.95 9.81 -4.76
N ARG A 37 0.05 8.83 -4.54
CA ARG A 37 -1.35 8.91 -4.97
C ARG A 37 -2.21 9.62 -3.92
N VAL A 38 -3.15 10.44 -4.40
CA VAL A 38 -4.21 11.00 -3.57
C VAL A 38 -5.30 9.96 -3.41
N VAL A 39 -5.24 9.19 -2.32
CA VAL A 39 -6.26 8.19 -1.96
C VAL A 39 -7.32 8.86 -1.06
N PRO A 40 -8.62 8.85 -1.45
CA PRO A 40 -9.69 9.39 -0.63
C PRO A 40 -9.77 8.72 0.74
N GLU A 41 -10.22 9.45 1.76
CA GLU A 41 -10.34 8.91 3.12
C GLU A 41 -11.28 7.70 3.19
N SER A 42 -12.40 7.73 2.46
CA SER A 42 -13.34 6.61 2.35
C SER A 42 -12.68 5.32 1.87
N VAL A 43 -11.81 5.42 0.86
CA VAL A 43 -11.03 4.30 0.32
C VAL A 43 -9.98 3.85 1.33
N ARG A 44 -9.24 4.78 1.94
CA ARG A 44 -8.24 4.45 2.98
C ARG A 44 -8.85 3.73 4.17
N ARG A 45 -10.01 4.19 4.64
CA ARG A 45 -10.75 3.57 5.74
C ARG A 45 -11.24 2.19 5.34
N SER A 46 -11.82 2.05 4.16
CA SER A 46 -12.25 0.74 3.62
C SER A 46 -11.09 -0.24 3.49
N LEU A 47 -9.92 0.23 3.06
CA LEU A 47 -8.71 -0.58 2.99
C LEU A 47 -8.24 -0.99 4.39
N ALA A 48 -8.13 -0.05 5.34
CA ALA A 48 -7.70 -0.34 6.70
C ALA A 48 -8.67 -1.24 7.48
N GLU A 49 -9.97 -1.21 7.17
CA GLU A 49 -10.98 -2.07 7.78
C GLU A 49 -11.01 -3.48 7.17
N ARG A 50 -10.61 -3.63 5.90
CA ARG A 50 -10.71 -4.92 5.16
C ARG A 50 -9.39 -5.62 4.93
N TYR A 51 -8.27 -4.89 4.92
CA TYR A 51 -6.97 -5.39 4.54
C TYR A 51 -5.88 -4.77 5.43
N ASP A 52 -5.13 -5.63 6.13
CA ASP A 52 -3.93 -5.22 6.88
C ASP A 52 -2.71 -5.00 5.98
N THR A 53 -2.80 -5.37 4.70
CA THR A 53 -1.68 -5.32 3.74
C THR A 53 -1.94 -4.35 2.59
N CYS A 54 -0.86 -3.88 1.97
CA CYS A 54 -0.94 -3.03 0.78
C CYS A 54 -1.63 -3.77 -0.40
N VAL A 55 -2.22 -2.99 -1.30
CA VAL A 55 -2.81 -3.46 -2.57
C VAL A 55 -1.96 -2.98 -3.76
N CYS A 56 -2.06 -3.69 -4.88
CA CYS A 56 -1.36 -3.31 -6.12
C CYS A 56 -1.93 -2.01 -6.72
N SER A 57 -1.20 -1.42 -7.68
CA SER A 57 -1.58 -0.17 -8.33
C SER A 57 -2.92 -0.22 -9.04
N THR A 58 -3.15 -1.28 -9.80
CA THR A 58 -4.42 -1.49 -10.52
C THR A 58 -5.61 -1.50 -9.56
N CYS A 59 -5.51 -2.23 -8.45
CA CYS A 59 -6.58 -2.31 -7.46
C CYS A 59 -6.81 -0.99 -6.73
N LEU A 60 -5.74 -0.28 -6.35
CA LEU A 60 -5.88 1.02 -5.69
C LEU A 60 -6.46 2.07 -6.63
N ASP A 61 -5.96 2.16 -7.87
CA ASP A 61 -6.45 3.13 -8.87
C ASP A 61 -7.93 2.88 -9.17
N ARG A 62 -8.37 1.61 -9.23
CA ARG A 62 -9.80 1.27 -9.36
C ARG A 62 -10.63 1.77 -8.19
N LEU A 63 -10.19 1.53 -6.94
CA LEU A 63 -10.90 2.02 -5.75
C LEU A 63 -10.96 3.54 -5.70
N ILE A 64 -9.88 4.23 -6.08
CA ILE A 64 -9.85 5.69 -6.18
C ILE A 64 -10.84 6.18 -7.24
N ALA A 65 -10.89 5.53 -8.40
CA ALA A 65 -11.83 5.88 -9.46
C ALA A 65 -13.29 5.67 -9.03
N GLU A 66 -13.60 4.53 -8.40
CA GLU A 66 -14.94 4.23 -7.85
C GLU A 66 -15.36 5.27 -6.80
N ALA A 67 -14.44 5.72 -5.94
CA ALA A 67 -14.74 6.75 -4.94
C ALA A 67 -14.85 8.18 -5.48
N LYS A 68 -14.29 8.47 -6.66
CA LYS A 68 -14.41 9.79 -7.33
C LYS A 68 -15.67 9.92 -8.18
N GLY A 69 -16.25 8.79 -8.59
CA GLY A 69 -17.48 8.73 -9.38
C GLY A 69 -18.75 8.53 -8.53
N ALA A 70 -18.63 8.47 -7.21
CA ALA A 70 -19.72 8.32 -6.24
C ALA A 70 -20.13 9.66 -5.62
#